data_AF-E5CFC3-F1
#
_entry.id   AF-E5CFC3-F1
#
_cell.length_a   1.000
_cell.length_b   1.000
_cell.length_c   1.000
_cell.angle_alpha   90.00
_cell.angle_beta   90.00
_cell.angle_gamma   90.00
#
_symmetry.space_group_name_H-M   'P 1'
#
loop_
_entity.id
_entity.type
_entity.pdbx_description
1 polymer ?
#
loop_
_entity_poly.entity_id
_entity_poly.type
_entity_poly.pdbx_seq_one_letter_code
_entity_poly.pdbx_strand_id
1 'polypeptide(L)'
;MKITIFGDICPTKDTQAAFDRGDRGSIFGDTFREIESSDIVIGNLECAVTDQPKPIQKAGPVLYTGIQSIQTLKDFDVLSIANNHIRDCGDEGVMTALETCKKLGIRTLGAGKSMQEARKPLVIEKCGIKIGLMSFAEQEFNIASDIRPGACYLDLYDDFERICEFRKTVDYLIILYHGGIEYFPYASPELSRKCRKMVDCGADLISCQHSHCIGTIEQYNGSTIVYGQGNSVFGYRDGDNSWNRGLLLQVEFQKVGSSFSSLFTYKGMVATPNGLHWMSEDASKDLSNELRTREQLSQDRLAVQKEWDKFCANLGKIHLPLLLGWPRILIAINRRTGNSLIKMLYGRLAHNNTHNLIRCEAHREVIENLLSKKDFS
;
A
#
# COMPACT_ATOMS: atom_id res chain seq x y z
N MET A 1 9.63 -22.26 -9.95
CA MET A 1 10.09 -21.02 -9.28
C MET A 1 8.94 -20.47 -8.47
N LYS A 2 9.12 -20.16 -7.19
CA LYS A 2 8.08 -19.61 -6.30
C LYS A 2 8.41 -18.18 -5.87
N ILE A 3 7.53 -17.23 -6.18
CA ILE A 3 7.59 -15.85 -5.67
C ILE A 3 6.62 -15.72 -4.50
N THR A 4 7.07 -15.14 -3.40
CA THR A 4 6.24 -14.83 -2.23
C THR A 4 6.26 -13.33 -1.97
N ILE A 5 5.08 -12.74 -1.73
CA ILE A 5 4.90 -11.31 -1.49
C ILE A 5 4.22 -11.12 -0.13
N PHE A 6 4.93 -10.49 0.79
CA PHE A 6 4.40 -10.00 2.06
C PHE A 6 3.77 -8.61 1.87
N GLY A 7 2.76 -8.32 2.67
CA GLY A 7 2.09 -7.02 2.72
C GLY A 7 2.91 -6.00 3.51
N ASP A 8 2.21 -5.14 4.24
CA ASP A 8 2.84 -4.05 4.97
C ASP A 8 3.69 -4.56 6.14
N ILE A 9 4.95 -4.13 6.16
CA ILE A 9 5.97 -4.41 7.18
C ILE A 9 6.48 -3.06 7.71
N CYS A 10 6.23 -2.80 8.98
CA CYS A 10 6.81 -1.71 9.75
C CYS A 10 7.15 -2.24 11.15
N PRO A 11 8.44 -2.20 11.55
CA PRO A 11 8.78 -2.35 12.95
C PRO A 11 8.05 -1.28 13.77
N THR A 12 7.21 -1.73 14.70
CA THR A 12 6.41 -0.88 15.58
C THR A 12 6.77 -1.19 17.03
N LYS A 13 6.23 -0.44 18.00
CA LYS A 13 6.62 -0.54 19.42
C LYS A 13 6.61 -1.97 19.97
N ASP A 14 5.66 -2.80 19.54
CA ASP A 14 5.49 -4.21 19.93
C ASP A 14 6.52 -5.16 19.29
N THR A 15 7.03 -4.87 18.10
CA THR A 15 7.95 -5.74 17.35
C THR A 15 9.38 -5.21 17.25
N GLN A 16 9.61 -3.92 17.54
CA GLN A 16 10.89 -3.22 17.38
C GLN A 16 12.06 -3.96 18.05
N ALA A 17 11.88 -4.39 19.30
CA ALA A 17 12.94 -5.09 20.03
C ALA A 17 13.30 -6.45 19.39
N ALA A 18 12.35 -7.15 18.76
CA ALA A 18 12.62 -8.38 18.03
C ALA A 18 13.37 -8.09 16.72
N PHE A 19 12.98 -7.03 16.01
CA PHE A 19 13.68 -6.58 14.81
C PHE A 19 15.13 -6.16 15.10
N ASP A 20 15.38 -5.45 16.20
CA ASP A 20 16.73 -5.03 16.55
C ASP A 20 17.64 -6.22 16.91
N ARG A 21 17.07 -7.29 17.48
CA ARG A 21 17.79 -8.53 17.79
C ARG A 21 17.96 -9.47 16.60
N GLY A 22 17.32 -9.21 15.45
CA GLY A 22 17.33 -10.16 14.33
C GLY A 22 16.43 -11.38 14.55
N ASP A 23 15.46 -11.30 15.47
CA ASP A 23 14.63 -12.42 15.92
C ASP A 23 13.46 -12.69 14.97
N ARG A 24 13.78 -13.22 13.78
CA ARG A 24 12.79 -13.51 12.74
C ARG A 24 11.71 -14.50 13.16
N GLY A 25 12.05 -15.44 14.05
CA GLY A 25 11.12 -16.43 14.57
C GLY A 25 9.99 -15.78 15.35
N SER A 26 10.29 -14.81 16.22
CA SER A 26 9.26 -14.06 16.96
C SER A 26 8.48 -13.07 16.08
N ILE A 27 9.02 -12.65 14.94
CA ILE A 27 8.36 -11.68 14.05
C ILE A 27 7.44 -12.38 13.06
N PHE A 28 8.00 -13.31 12.29
CA PHE A 28 7.30 -13.99 11.19
C PHE A 28 6.68 -15.31 11.62
N GLY A 29 6.92 -15.78 12.85
CA GLY A 29 6.30 -16.98 13.41
C GLY A 29 6.39 -18.19 12.47
N ASP A 30 5.24 -18.84 12.23
CA ASP A 30 5.15 -20.01 11.35
C ASP A 30 5.19 -19.66 9.85
N THR A 31 5.07 -18.38 9.50
CA THR A 31 5.19 -17.87 8.12
C THR A 31 6.65 -17.73 7.69
N PHE A 32 7.60 -17.73 8.64
CA PHE A 32 9.04 -17.63 8.36
C PHE A 32 9.53 -18.70 7.36
N ARG A 33 8.92 -19.90 7.38
CA ARG A 33 9.23 -20.98 6.42
C ARG A 33 8.98 -20.61 4.97
N GLU A 34 8.08 -19.66 4.69
CA GLU A 34 7.82 -19.19 3.33
C GLU A 34 8.94 -18.29 2.83
N ILE A 35 9.62 -17.56 3.72
CA ILE A 35 10.83 -16.79 3.36
C ILE A 35 11.93 -17.76 2.93
N GLU A 36 12.16 -18.83 3.71
CA GLU A 36 13.23 -19.81 3.43
C GLU A 36 12.99 -20.68 2.18
N SER A 37 11.72 -20.98 1.88
CA SER A 37 11.36 -21.91 0.80
C SER A 37 11.01 -21.23 -0.52
N SER A 38 11.00 -19.89 -0.58
CA SER A 38 10.71 -19.15 -1.80
C SER A 38 11.96 -18.88 -2.61
N ASP A 39 11.77 -18.78 -3.93
CA ASP A 39 12.85 -18.41 -4.84
C ASP A 39 13.08 -16.91 -4.89
N ILE A 40 12.03 -16.12 -4.66
CA ILE A 40 12.05 -14.66 -4.60
C ILE A 40 11.08 -14.25 -3.48
N VAL A 41 11.56 -13.46 -2.52
CA VAL A 41 10.77 -12.89 -1.43
C VAL A 41 10.68 -11.38 -1.58
N ILE A 42 9.45 -10.87 -1.59
CA ILE A 42 9.11 -9.46 -1.76
C ILE A 42 8.34 -8.98 -0.53
N GLY A 43 8.56 -7.76 -0.08
CA GLY A 43 7.75 -7.13 0.99
C GLY A 43 7.60 -5.62 0.79
N ASN A 44 6.66 -4.99 1.50
CA ASN A 44 6.55 -3.54 1.57
C ASN A 44 7.10 -3.03 2.91
N LEU A 45 8.21 -2.30 2.88
CA LEU A 45 8.78 -1.65 4.06
C LEU A 45 8.15 -0.26 4.21
N GLU A 46 7.12 -0.18 5.05
CA GLU A 46 6.27 1.01 5.21
C GLU A 46 6.71 1.88 6.39
N CYS A 47 7.97 2.29 6.36
CA CYS A 47 8.51 3.26 7.30
C CYS A 47 9.78 3.92 6.76
N ALA A 48 10.13 5.08 7.32
CA ALA A 48 11.45 5.65 7.11
C ALA A 48 12.52 4.83 7.86
N VAL A 49 13.76 4.83 7.36
CA VAL A 49 14.88 4.16 8.04
C VAL A 49 15.89 5.21 8.49
N THR A 50 16.13 5.36 9.78
CA THR A 50 17.18 6.23 10.33
C THR A 50 17.37 5.98 11.83
N ASP A 51 18.60 6.12 12.30
CA ASP A 51 18.93 6.13 13.74
C ASP A 51 18.82 7.54 14.35
N GLN A 52 18.58 8.56 13.53
CA GLN A 52 18.50 9.98 13.89
C GLN A 52 17.23 10.61 13.28
N PRO A 53 16.03 10.23 13.78
CA PRO A 53 14.77 10.66 13.18
C PRO A 53 14.63 12.18 13.18
N LYS A 54 14.35 12.74 11.99
CA LYS A 54 14.00 14.14 11.77
C LYS A 54 12.61 14.22 11.14
N PRO A 55 11.54 14.11 11.95
CA PRO A 55 10.18 14.02 11.43
C PRO A 55 9.79 15.23 10.58
N ILE A 56 9.12 14.97 9.45
CA ILE A 56 8.49 16.04 8.66
C ILE A 56 7.20 16.52 9.33
N GLN A 57 6.79 17.75 9.04
CA GLN A 57 5.45 18.22 9.39
C GLN A 57 4.44 17.60 8.42
N LYS A 58 3.66 16.61 8.91
CA LYS A 58 2.61 15.92 8.15
C LYS A 58 1.36 15.68 9.00
N ALA A 59 0.26 15.32 8.33
CA ALA A 59 -0.87 14.69 8.97
C ALA A 59 -0.62 13.18 9.13
N GLY A 60 -1.19 12.57 10.18
CA GLY A 60 -1.00 11.14 10.48
C GLY A 60 0.23 10.83 11.35
N PRO A 61 0.50 9.55 11.62
CA PRO A 61 1.66 9.14 12.40
C PRO A 61 2.97 9.32 11.61
N VAL A 62 4.06 9.43 12.36
CA VAL A 62 5.43 9.38 11.85
C VAL A 62 5.95 7.98 12.15
N LEU A 63 6.22 7.19 11.10
CA LEU A 63 6.71 5.82 11.22
C LEU A 63 8.16 5.74 10.77
N TYR A 64 9.02 5.22 11.64
CA TYR A 64 10.44 5.01 11.34
C TYR A 64 11.01 3.84 12.12
N THR A 65 12.11 3.29 11.62
CA THR A 65 12.89 2.26 12.29
C THR A 65 14.39 2.50 12.12
N GLY A 66 15.20 1.86 12.98
CA GLY A 66 16.66 1.97 12.94
C GLY A 66 17.30 1.09 11.87
N ILE A 67 18.56 1.37 11.54
CA ILE A 67 19.34 0.60 10.54
C ILE A 67 19.45 -0.87 10.96
N GLN A 68 19.63 -1.13 12.26
CA GLN A 68 19.78 -2.47 12.81
C GLN A 68 18.55 -3.34 12.52
N SER A 69 17.34 -2.79 12.63
CA SER A 69 16.09 -3.50 12.35
C SER A 69 16.01 -4.04 10.92
N ILE A 70 16.57 -3.32 9.94
CA ILE A 70 16.55 -3.74 8.53
C ILE A 70 17.38 -5.02 8.30
N GLN A 71 18.38 -5.31 9.14
CA GLN A 71 19.15 -6.56 9.04
C GLN A 71 18.28 -7.81 9.23
N THR A 72 17.15 -7.68 9.92
CA THR A 72 16.18 -8.77 10.08
C THR A 72 15.57 -9.18 8.74
N LEU A 73 15.49 -8.26 7.78
CA LEU A 73 14.92 -8.48 6.44
C LEU A 73 15.95 -8.92 5.40
N LYS A 74 17.19 -9.28 5.79
CA LYS A 74 18.28 -9.63 4.85
C LYS A 74 17.99 -10.78 3.87
N ASP A 75 16.99 -11.61 4.18
CA ASP A 75 16.58 -12.74 3.33
C ASP A 75 15.44 -12.35 2.36
N PHE A 76 15.03 -11.08 2.34
CA PHE A 76 14.15 -10.53 1.31
C PHE A 76 15.00 -10.15 0.08
N ASP A 77 14.55 -10.56 -1.11
CA ASP A 77 15.22 -10.19 -2.36
C ASP A 77 14.86 -8.77 -2.81
N VAL A 78 13.64 -8.33 -2.51
CA VAL A 78 13.11 -7.03 -2.88
C VAL A 78 12.27 -6.43 -1.76
N LEU A 79 12.51 -5.17 -1.44
CA LEU A 79 11.59 -4.36 -0.65
C LEU A 79 11.01 -3.25 -1.53
N SER A 80 9.68 -3.22 -1.64
CA SER A 80 9.00 -2.00 -2.03
C SER A 80 9.12 -0.97 -0.91
N ILE A 81 9.48 0.24 -1.31
CA ILE A 81 9.53 1.42 -0.43
C ILE A 81 8.75 2.58 -1.05
N ALA A 82 7.91 2.29 -2.05
CA ALA A 82 6.91 3.21 -2.58
C ALA A 82 5.71 3.21 -1.64
N ASN A 83 5.75 4.04 -0.60
CA ASN A 83 4.63 4.20 0.33
C ASN A 83 4.59 5.62 0.92
N ASN A 84 3.53 5.95 1.63
CA ASN A 84 3.31 7.25 2.25
C ASN A 84 4.25 7.54 3.44
N HIS A 85 4.92 6.52 3.99
CA HIS A 85 5.77 6.63 5.18
C HIS A 85 7.28 6.70 4.91
N ILE A 86 7.74 6.42 3.68
CA ILE A 86 9.19 6.38 3.36
C ILE A 86 9.95 7.69 3.65
N ARG A 87 9.24 8.82 3.60
CA ARG A 87 9.80 10.17 3.82
C ARG A 87 9.38 10.79 5.16
N ASP A 88 8.87 9.99 6.09
CA ASP A 88 8.42 10.50 7.38
C ASP A 88 9.53 11.16 8.20
N CYS A 89 10.78 10.72 8.01
CA CYS A 89 11.98 11.33 8.59
C CYS A 89 12.79 12.15 7.57
N GLY A 90 12.10 12.70 6.56
CA GLY A 90 12.69 13.55 5.55
C GLY A 90 13.63 12.82 4.59
N ASP A 91 14.44 13.61 3.89
CA ASP A 91 15.29 13.14 2.80
C ASP A 91 16.36 12.15 3.30
N GLU A 92 16.89 12.38 4.51
CA GLU A 92 17.85 11.49 5.17
C GLU A 92 17.28 10.08 5.38
N GLY A 93 16.01 9.97 5.78
CA GLY A 93 15.35 8.68 6.00
C GLY A 93 15.25 7.85 4.72
N VAL A 94 14.92 8.49 3.59
CA VAL A 94 14.84 7.82 2.29
C VAL A 94 16.23 7.36 1.85
N MET A 95 17.23 8.24 1.95
CA MET A 95 18.61 7.95 1.56
C MET A 95 19.20 6.80 2.39
N THR A 96 18.97 6.82 3.69
CA THR A 96 19.43 5.78 4.62
C THR A 96 18.76 4.44 4.32
N ALA A 97 17.45 4.42 3.99
CA ALA A 97 16.76 3.20 3.57
C ALA A 97 17.41 2.58 2.31
N LEU A 98 17.63 3.39 1.27
CA LEU A 98 18.27 2.97 0.03
C LEU A 98 19.68 2.40 0.26
N GLU A 99 20.50 3.11 1.05
CA GLU A 99 21.87 2.69 1.33
C GLU A 99 21.94 1.43 2.22
N THR A 100 21.06 1.33 3.20
CA THR A 100 20.99 0.17 4.11
C THR A 100 20.59 -1.08 3.35
N CYS A 101 19.52 -1.01 2.55
CA CYS A 101 19.09 -2.14 1.72
C CYS A 101 20.19 -2.56 0.74
N LYS A 102 20.83 -1.60 0.06
CA LYS A 102 21.95 -1.86 -0.85
C LYS A 102 23.12 -2.59 -0.17
N LYS A 103 23.51 -2.18 1.05
CA LYS A 103 24.58 -2.83 1.83
C LYS A 103 24.24 -4.28 2.21
N LEU A 104 22.95 -4.57 2.41
CA LEU A 104 22.45 -5.91 2.73
C LEU A 104 22.19 -6.78 1.49
N GLY A 105 22.36 -6.24 0.28
CA GLY A 105 22.04 -6.95 -0.96
C GLY A 105 20.54 -7.00 -1.30
N ILE A 106 19.71 -6.28 -0.54
CA ILE A 106 18.26 -6.17 -0.78
C ILE A 106 18.04 -5.12 -1.88
N ARG A 107 17.33 -5.50 -2.95
CA ARG A 107 16.95 -4.54 -3.99
C ARG A 107 15.75 -3.72 -3.53
N THR A 108 15.73 -2.43 -3.83
CA THR A 108 14.61 -1.55 -3.51
C THR A 108 13.84 -1.15 -4.75
N LEU A 109 12.53 -0.94 -4.60
CA LEU A 109 11.61 -0.57 -5.67
C LEU A 109 10.74 0.61 -5.26
N GLY A 110 10.49 1.54 -6.19
CA GLY A 110 9.48 2.59 -6.05
C GLY A 110 9.85 3.78 -5.15
N ALA A 111 11.11 3.93 -4.75
CA ALA A 111 11.65 5.18 -4.22
C ALA A 111 13.09 5.38 -4.69
N GLY A 112 13.55 6.63 -4.71
CA GLY A 112 14.87 6.97 -5.23
C GLY A 112 15.35 8.34 -4.79
N LYS A 113 16.55 8.72 -5.22
CA LYS A 113 17.13 10.05 -4.92
C LYS A 113 16.45 11.18 -5.70
N SER A 114 15.76 10.80 -6.77
CA SER A 114 14.93 11.66 -7.61
C SER A 114 13.75 10.86 -8.15
N MET A 115 12.78 11.55 -8.75
CA MET A 115 11.64 10.92 -9.42
C MET A 115 12.10 9.96 -10.54
N GLN A 116 13.14 10.33 -11.30
CA GLN A 116 13.71 9.45 -12.33
C GLN A 116 14.26 8.14 -11.75
N GLU A 117 14.91 8.18 -10.59
CA GLU A 117 15.38 6.96 -9.92
C GLU A 117 14.23 6.16 -9.32
N ALA A 118 13.28 6.82 -8.65
CA ALA A 118 12.12 6.18 -8.04
C ALA A 118 11.27 5.41 -9.07
N ARG A 119 11.24 5.92 -10.31
CA ARG A 119 10.53 5.38 -11.47
C ARG A 119 11.20 4.15 -12.10
N LYS A 120 12.43 3.79 -11.73
CA LYS A 120 13.15 2.66 -12.34
C LYS A 120 12.46 1.34 -11.97
N PRO A 121 11.98 0.56 -12.95
CA PRO A 121 11.46 -0.76 -12.68
C PRO A 121 12.60 -1.73 -12.33
N LEU A 122 12.27 -2.86 -11.74
CA LEU A 122 13.22 -3.97 -11.53
C LEU A 122 12.88 -5.13 -12.45
N VAL A 123 13.92 -5.81 -12.95
CA VAL A 123 13.79 -7.10 -13.64
C VAL A 123 14.56 -8.15 -12.86
N ILE A 124 13.90 -9.26 -12.56
CA ILE A 124 14.52 -10.44 -11.96
C ILE A 124 14.41 -11.58 -12.96
N GLU A 125 15.55 -12.06 -13.44
CA GLU A 125 15.58 -13.25 -14.30
C GLU A 125 15.96 -14.47 -13.47
N LYS A 126 15.08 -15.48 -13.44
CA LYS A 126 15.34 -16.74 -12.75
C LYS A 126 14.64 -17.88 -13.49
N CYS A 127 15.33 -19.02 -13.62
CA CYS A 127 14.90 -20.17 -14.43
C CYS A 127 14.56 -19.82 -15.90
N GLY A 128 15.17 -18.76 -16.46
CA GLY A 128 14.91 -18.27 -17.81
C GLY A 128 13.59 -17.52 -17.97
N ILE A 129 12.96 -17.10 -16.88
CA ILE A 129 11.74 -16.25 -16.87
C ILE A 129 12.13 -14.88 -16.33
N LYS A 130 11.79 -13.82 -17.06
CA LYS A 130 11.98 -12.42 -16.66
C LYS A 130 10.75 -11.89 -15.94
N ILE A 131 10.90 -11.63 -14.65
CA ILE A 131 9.87 -11.05 -13.81
C ILE A 131 10.10 -9.55 -13.70
N GLY A 132 9.16 -8.76 -14.20
CA GLY A 132 9.15 -7.31 -14.05
C GLY A 132 8.44 -6.89 -12.78
N LEU A 133 9.00 -5.91 -12.06
CA LEU A 133 8.38 -5.30 -10.89
C LEU A 133 8.30 -3.78 -11.08
N MET A 134 7.13 -3.22 -10.81
CA MET A 134 6.93 -1.77 -10.65
C MET A 134 6.24 -1.50 -9.31
N SER A 135 6.51 -0.34 -8.72
CA SER A 135 5.78 0.08 -7.52
C SER A 135 5.50 1.57 -7.51
N PHE A 136 4.33 1.91 -7.00
CA PHE A 136 3.80 3.25 -6.93
C PHE A 136 3.15 3.49 -5.56
N ALA A 137 3.19 4.72 -5.09
CA ALA A 137 2.44 5.19 -3.94
C ALA A 137 1.37 6.20 -4.35
N GLU A 138 0.39 6.45 -3.47
CA GLU A 138 -0.42 7.65 -3.56
C GLU A 138 0.40 8.91 -3.22
N GLN A 139 -0.04 10.03 -3.79
CA GLN A 139 0.67 11.29 -3.72
C GLN A 139 0.35 12.02 -2.41
N GLU A 140 1.30 11.98 -1.48
CA GLU A 140 1.28 12.73 -0.22
C GLU A 140 2.61 13.48 -0.01
N PHE A 141 3.05 13.61 1.25
CA PHE A 141 4.31 14.25 1.65
C PHE A 141 5.57 13.41 1.31
N ASN A 142 5.37 12.21 0.78
CA ASN A 142 6.35 11.17 0.50
C ASN A 142 7.03 11.26 -0.87
N ILE A 143 6.46 12.02 -1.81
CA ILE A 143 6.81 11.92 -3.23
C ILE A 143 8.17 12.56 -3.56
N ALA A 144 8.95 11.84 -4.40
CA ALA A 144 10.19 12.35 -4.97
C ALA A 144 9.94 13.51 -5.94
N SER A 145 10.94 14.36 -6.12
CA SER A 145 10.99 15.32 -7.23
C SER A 145 12.29 15.14 -8.00
N ASP A 146 12.57 16.01 -8.97
CA ASP A 146 13.84 15.96 -9.71
C ASP A 146 15.06 16.15 -8.79
N ILE A 147 14.88 16.86 -7.67
CA ILE A 147 15.95 17.26 -6.75
C ILE A 147 15.75 16.75 -5.32
N ARG A 148 14.70 15.95 -5.07
CA ARG A 148 14.34 15.49 -3.72
C ARG A 148 14.04 14.00 -3.71
N PRO A 149 14.61 13.23 -2.77
CA PRO A 149 14.31 11.82 -2.63
C PRO A 149 12.88 11.58 -2.15
N GLY A 150 12.34 10.41 -2.47
CA GLY A 150 10.98 10.02 -2.07
C GLY A 150 10.42 8.88 -2.91
N ALA A 151 9.13 8.59 -2.71
CA ALA A 151 8.40 7.57 -3.44
C ALA A 151 8.04 7.98 -4.87
N CYS A 152 7.90 6.99 -5.74
CA CYS A 152 7.27 7.11 -7.05
C CYS A 152 5.75 7.15 -6.87
N TYR A 153 5.08 8.19 -7.34
CA TYR A 153 3.62 8.17 -7.45
C TYR A 153 3.19 7.60 -8.80
N LEU A 154 1.93 7.18 -8.91
CA LEU A 154 1.31 6.81 -10.19
C LEU A 154 0.85 8.07 -10.93
N ASP A 155 1.57 8.46 -11.98
CA ASP A 155 1.20 9.53 -12.90
C ASP A 155 0.23 9.01 -13.97
N LEU A 156 -1.02 9.48 -13.94
CA LEU A 156 -2.06 9.00 -14.85
C LEU A 156 -1.82 9.39 -16.32
N TYR A 157 -0.89 10.30 -16.61
CA TYR A 157 -0.55 10.71 -17.97
C TYR A 157 0.57 9.83 -18.54
N ASP A 158 1.64 9.62 -17.77
CA ASP A 158 2.86 8.99 -18.29
C ASP A 158 3.01 7.50 -17.91
N ASP A 159 2.54 7.09 -16.74
CA ASP A 159 2.88 5.76 -16.21
C ASP A 159 2.18 4.62 -16.93
N PHE A 160 0.99 4.85 -17.51
CA PHE A 160 0.32 3.83 -18.31
C PHE A 160 1.09 3.47 -19.58
N GLU A 161 1.68 4.45 -20.27
CA GLU A 161 2.55 4.20 -21.41
C GLU A 161 3.84 3.48 -20.96
N ARG A 162 4.41 3.88 -19.83
CA ARG A 162 5.60 3.23 -19.27
C ARG A 162 5.36 1.77 -18.88
N ILE A 163 4.18 1.44 -18.36
CA ILE A 163 3.77 0.05 -18.09
C ILE A 163 3.70 -0.73 -19.41
N CYS A 164 3.06 -0.18 -20.46
CA CYS A 164 2.99 -0.79 -21.78
C CYS A 164 4.38 -1.08 -22.37
N GLU A 165 5.30 -0.11 -22.31
CA GLU A 165 6.65 -0.28 -22.84
C GLU A 165 7.47 -1.27 -22.02
N PHE A 166 7.38 -1.20 -20.69
CA PHE A 166 8.12 -2.09 -19.81
C PHE A 166 7.65 -3.54 -19.95
N ARG A 167 6.34 -3.78 -20.12
CA ARG A 167 5.76 -5.12 -20.32
C ARG A 167 6.43 -5.88 -21.46
N LYS A 168 6.82 -5.19 -22.55
CA LYS A 168 7.49 -5.81 -23.71
C LYS A 168 8.84 -6.43 -23.40
N THR A 169 9.42 -6.11 -22.24
CA THR A 169 10.78 -6.53 -21.85
C THR A 169 10.80 -7.70 -20.86
N VAL A 170 9.62 -8.11 -20.37
CA VAL A 170 9.46 -9.10 -19.30
C VAL A 170 8.41 -10.14 -19.68
N ASP A 171 8.46 -11.29 -19.02
CA ASP A 171 7.53 -12.40 -19.24
C ASP A 171 6.28 -12.28 -18.34
N TYR A 172 6.46 -11.80 -17.11
CA TYR A 172 5.41 -11.60 -16.12
C TYR A 172 5.65 -10.28 -15.35
N LEU A 173 4.64 -9.42 -15.25
CA LEU A 173 4.72 -8.09 -14.65
C LEU A 173 3.88 -8.00 -13.37
N ILE A 174 4.55 -7.75 -12.24
CA ILE A 174 3.92 -7.51 -10.94
C ILE A 174 3.98 -6.01 -10.63
N ILE A 175 2.85 -5.44 -10.22
CA ILE A 175 2.77 -4.06 -9.74
C ILE A 175 2.35 -4.05 -8.28
N LEU A 176 3.16 -3.40 -7.44
CA LEU A 176 2.84 -3.12 -6.04
C LEU A 176 2.35 -1.68 -5.92
N TYR A 177 1.04 -1.50 -5.70
CA TYR A 177 0.43 -0.17 -5.60
C TYR A 177 0.08 0.12 -4.15
N HIS A 178 0.83 1.01 -3.50
CA HIS A 178 0.57 1.43 -2.13
C HIS A 178 -0.44 2.59 -2.13
N GLY A 179 -1.72 2.23 -2.09
CA GLY A 179 -2.81 3.17 -2.22
C GLY A 179 -4.18 2.51 -2.13
N GLY A 180 -5.20 3.33 -1.96
CA GLY A 180 -6.53 2.88 -1.57
C GLY A 180 -6.94 3.55 -0.27
N ILE A 181 -8.08 3.15 0.28
CA ILE A 181 -8.59 3.80 1.49
C ILE A 181 -8.57 2.80 2.63
N GLU A 182 -7.93 3.20 3.73
CA GLU A 182 -7.83 2.38 4.93
C GLU A 182 -9.20 1.81 5.34
N TYR A 183 -9.22 0.53 5.67
CA TYR A 183 -10.40 -0.21 6.13
C TYR A 183 -11.57 -0.33 5.14
N PHE A 184 -11.38 0.02 3.86
CA PHE A 184 -12.38 -0.23 2.83
C PHE A 184 -12.06 -1.54 2.09
N PRO A 185 -12.80 -2.64 2.33
CA PRO A 185 -12.48 -3.95 1.76
C PRO A 185 -12.92 -4.12 0.30
N TYR A 186 -13.58 -3.13 -0.28
CA TYR A 186 -13.98 -3.10 -1.69
C TYR A 186 -13.09 -2.14 -2.46
N ALA A 187 -13.02 -2.31 -3.78
CA ALA A 187 -12.35 -1.33 -4.61
C ALA A 187 -13.18 -0.04 -4.67
N SER A 188 -12.60 1.11 -4.30
CA SER A 188 -13.23 2.39 -4.60
C SER A 188 -13.31 2.56 -6.13
N PRO A 189 -14.27 3.36 -6.65
CA PRO A 189 -14.41 3.54 -8.10
C PRO A 189 -13.11 3.98 -8.79
N GLU A 190 -12.34 4.87 -8.17
CA GLU A 190 -11.06 5.34 -8.72
C GLU A 190 -9.96 4.27 -8.60
N LEU A 191 -9.87 3.54 -7.49
CA LEU A 191 -8.87 2.47 -7.33
C LEU A 191 -9.10 1.35 -8.36
N SER A 192 -10.36 0.95 -8.57
CA SER A 192 -10.72 -0.05 -9.60
C SER A 192 -10.33 0.41 -10.99
N ARG A 193 -10.61 1.69 -11.34
CA ARG A 193 -10.22 2.26 -12.64
C ARG A 193 -8.70 2.26 -12.85
N LYS A 194 -7.93 2.71 -11.85
CA LYS A 194 -6.46 2.73 -11.91
C LYS A 194 -5.91 1.31 -12.11
N CYS A 195 -6.35 0.35 -11.30
CA CYS A 195 -5.83 -1.03 -11.36
C CYS A 195 -6.21 -1.74 -12.66
N ARG A 196 -7.46 -1.65 -13.10
CA ARG A 196 -7.88 -2.22 -14.38
C ARG A 196 -7.12 -1.61 -15.56
N LYS A 197 -6.86 -0.29 -15.52
CA LYS A 197 -6.04 0.36 -16.56
C LYS A 197 -4.58 -0.12 -16.54
N MET A 198 -4.00 -0.36 -15.37
CA MET A 198 -2.67 -0.98 -15.25
C MET A 198 -2.63 -2.40 -15.83
N VAL A 199 -3.70 -3.20 -15.63
CA VAL A 199 -3.87 -4.51 -16.29
C VAL A 199 -3.97 -4.36 -17.80
N ASP A 200 -4.78 -3.43 -18.30
CA ASP A 200 -4.91 -3.17 -19.75
C ASP A 200 -3.57 -2.76 -20.39
N CYS A 201 -2.66 -2.18 -19.61
CA CYS A 201 -1.30 -1.84 -20.01
C CYS A 201 -0.31 -3.03 -19.90
N GLY A 202 -0.73 -4.16 -19.35
CA GLY A 202 0.03 -5.41 -19.36
C GLY A 202 0.45 -5.97 -17.99
N ALA A 203 -0.05 -5.43 -16.87
CA ALA A 203 0.19 -6.01 -15.56
C ALA A 203 -0.48 -7.39 -15.43
N ASP A 204 0.26 -8.41 -14.99
CA ASP A 204 -0.24 -9.77 -14.78
C ASP A 204 -0.74 -9.98 -13.33
N LEU A 205 -0.11 -9.28 -12.36
CA LEU A 205 -0.52 -9.21 -10.96
C LEU A 205 -0.42 -7.78 -10.43
N ILE A 206 -1.49 -7.30 -9.80
CA ILE A 206 -1.48 -6.05 -9.03
C ILE A 206 -1.78 -6.38 -7.57
N SER A 207 -0.92 -5.96 -6.66
CA SER A 207 -1.16 -6.02 -5.22
C SER A 207 -1.28 -4.62 -4.65
N CYS A 208 -2.47 -4.26 -4.20
CA CYS A 208 -2.72 -3.01 -3.51
C CYS A 208 -2.41 -3.18 -2.02
N GLN A 209 -1.56 -2.29 -1.52
CA GLN A 209 -1.10 -2.18 -0.14
C GLN A 209 -1.63 -0.85 0.44
N HIS A 210 -1.40 -0.51 1.71
CA HIS A 210 -1.92 0.69 2.42
C HIS A 210 -3.27 0.53 3.12
N SER A 211 -4.23 -0.20 2.56
CA SER A 211 -5.59 -0.22 3.12
C SER A 211 -5.71 -0.90 4.50
N HIS A 212 -4.63 -1.53 4.98
CA HIS A 212 -4.54 -2.24 6.25
C HIS A 212 -5.68 -3.23 6.52
N CYS A 213 -6.31 -3.74 5.46
CA CYS A 213 -7.36 -4.74 5.51
C CYS A 213 -7.28 -5.64 4.28
N ILE A 214 -7.75 -6.88 4.41
CA ILE A 214 -7.87 -7.77 3.26
C ILE A 214 -9.05 -7.28 2.41
N GLY A 215 -8.74 -6.87 1.18
CA GLY A 215 -9.68 -6.35 0.20
C GLY A 215 -10.25 -7.41 -0.73
N THR A 216 -10.94 -6.94 -1.77
CA THR A 216 -11.48 -7.79 -2.85
C THR A 216 -10.35 -8.31 -3.74
N ILE A 217 -10.46 -9.56 -4.19
CA ILE A 217 -9.61 -10.11 -5.25
C ILE A 217 -10.46 -10.19 -6.53
N GLU A 218 -9.96 -9.63 -7.62
CA GLU A 218 -10.62 -9.60 -8.91
C GLU A 218 -9.76 -10.29 -9.96
N GLN A 219 -10.38 -11.16 -10.77
CA GLN A 219 -9.81 -11.61 -12.04
C GLN A 219 -10.29 -10.70 -13.16
N TYR A 220 -9.36 -10.04 -13.85
CA TYR A 220 -9.67 -9.07 -14.91
C TYR A 220 -8.73 -9.27 -16.09
N ASN A 221 -9.27 -9.53 -17.28
CA ASN A 221 -8.51 -9.75 -18.52
C ASN A 221 -7.36 -10.78 -18.42
N GLY A 222 -7.55 -11.83 -17.60
CA GLY A 222 -6.54 -12.87 -17.38
C GLY A 222 -5.49 -12.54 -16.31
N SER A 223 -5.56 -11.34 -15.72
CA SER A 223 -4.70 -10.89 -14.63
C SER A 223 -5.43 -10.91 -13.28
N THR A 224 -4.65 -10.93 -12.20
CA THR A 224 -5.17 -10.86 -10.82
C THR A 224 -4.95 -9.47 -10.23
N ILE A 225 -5.98 -8.90 -9.63
CA ILE A 225 -5.92 -7.64 -8.86
C ILE A 225 -6.32 -7.94 -7.42
N VAL A 226 -5.43 -7.66 -6.46
CA VAL A 226 -5.72 -7.72 -5.02
C VAL A 226 -5.88 -6.29 -4.52
N TYR A 227 -7.11 -5.85 -4.22
CA TYR A 227 -7.41 -4.46 -3.84
C TYR A 227 -7.05 -4.10 -2.39
N GLY A 228 -6.60 -5.07 -1.61
CA GLY A 228 -6.07 -4.86 -0.27
C GLY A 228 -5.39 -6.13 0.21
N GLN A 229 -4.07 -6.10 0.31
CA GLN A 229 -3.30 -7.24 0.80
C GLN A 229 -3.42 -7.41 2.32
N GLY A 230 -3.68 -6.31 3.05
CA GLY A 230 -3.64 -6.27 4.50
C GLY A 230 -2.21 -6.31 5.06
N ASN A 231 -2.12 -6.43 6.39
CA ASN A 231 -0.86 -6.28 7.10
C ASN A 231 -0.11 -7.61 7.24
N SER A 232 1.22 -7.57 7.11
CA SER A 232 2.07 -8.68 7.55
C SER A 232 2.59 -8.41 8.96
N VAL A 233 3.42 -7.39 9.14
CA VAL A 233 3.97 -7.02 10.45
C VAL A 233 3.83 -5.51 10.62
N PHE A 234 2.73 -5.05 11.19
CA PHE A 234 2.39 -3.63 11.21
C PHE A 234 1.66 -3.22 12.50
N GLY A 235 2.24 -3.59 13.65
CA GLY A 235 1.72 -3.28 14.99
C GLY A 235 0.42 -3.99 15.35
N TYR A 236 0.51 -5.04 16.17
CA TYR A 236 -0.66 -5.76 16.66
C TYR A 236 -1.62 -4.85 17.43
N ARG A 237 -2.92 -4.96 17.14
CA ARG A 237 -3.99 -4.21 17.81
C ARG A 237 -5.01 -5.15 18.42
N ASP A 238 -5.08 -5.21 19.74
CA ASP A 238 -6.02 -6.08 20.43
C ASP A 238 -7.48 -5.83 19.97
N GLY A 239 -8.17 -6.91 19.61
CA GLY A 239 -9.55 -6.89 19.11
C GLY A 239 -9.78 -6.35 17.68
N ASP A 240 -8.76 -5.83 16.98
CA ASP A 240 -8.91 -5.31 15.60
C ASP A 240 -8.65 -6.40 14.56
N ASN A 241 -9.68 -7.19 14.27
CA ASN A 241 -9.59 -8.26 13.28
C ASN A 241 -9.30 -7.74 11.87
N SER A 242 -9.69 -6.52 11.51
CA SER A 242 -9.38 -6.00 10.18
C SER A 242 -7.89 -5.70 10.04
N TRP A 243 -7.33 -5.02 11.04
CA TRP A 243 -5.93 -4.57 11.06
C TRP A 243 -4.93 -5.71 11.19
N ASN A 244 -5.25 -6.72 12.01
CA ASN A 244 -4.32 -7.82 12.29
C ASN A 244 -4.28 -8.88 11.19
N ARG A 245 -5.07 -8.77 10.12
CA ARG A 245 -5.15 -9.78 9.05
C ARG A 245 -4.44 -9.29 7.80
N GLY A 246 -3.82 -10.24 7.08
CA GLY A 246 -3.25 -10.00 5.77
C GLY A 246 -3.18 -11.27 4.93
N LEU A 247 -2.78 -11.11 3.67
CA LEU A 247 -2.57 -12.20 2.72
C LEU A 247 -1.08 -12.31 2.40
N LEU A 248 -0.54 -13.53 2.54
CA LEU A 248 0.67 -13.90 1.82
C LEU A 248 0.26 -14.23 0.39
N LEU A 249 0.80 -13.51 -0.59
CA LEU A 249 0.53 -13.78 -1.99
C LEU A 249 1.67 -14.61 -2.57
N GLN A 250 1.33 -15.59 -3.41
CA GLN A 250 2.32 -16.45 -4.04
C GLN A 250 2.04 -16.58 -5.54
N VAL A 251 3.12 -16.60 -6.32
CA VAL A 251 3.08 -16.94 -7.75
C VAL A 251 4.07 -18.05 -8.01
N GLU A 252 3.55 -19.21 -8.41
CA GLU A 252 4.34 -20.37 -8.76
C GLU A 252 4.45 -20.51 -10.27
N PHE A 253 5.69 -20.57 -10.76
CA PHE A 253 6.00 -20.75 -12.17
C PHE A 253 6.48 -22.16 -12.44
N GLN A 254 5.89 -22.80 -13.43
CA GLN A 254 6.29 -24.10 -13.94
C GLN A 254 6.66 -23.99 -15.42
N LYS A 255 7.79 -24.57 -15.80
CA LYS A 255 8.21 -24.62 -17.19
C LYS A 255 7.41 -25.69 -17.92
N VAL A 256 6.82 -25.34 -19.06
CA VAL A 256 6.04 -26.24 -19.92
C VAL A 256 6.63 -26.18 -21.33
N GLY A 257 7.59 -27.08 -21.61
CA GLY A 257 8.33 -27.08 -22.88
C GLY A 257 9.16 -25.81 -23.05
N SER A 258 8.89 -25.05 -24.12
CA SER A 258 9.48 -23.72 -24.40
C SER A 258 8.73 -22.56 -23.74
N SER A 259 7.58 -22.82 -23.11
CA SER A 259 6.75 -21.81 -22.44
C SER A 259 6.80 -22.00 -20.92
N PHE A 260 6.08 -21.15 -20.18
CA PHE A 260 5.82 -21.33 -18.75
C PHE A 260 4.33 -21.18 -18.46
N SER A 261 3.89 -21.74 -17.35
CA SER A 261 2.62 -21.42 -16.70
C SER A 261 2.89 -20.75 -15.36
N SER A 262 1.96 -19.89 -14.94
CA SER A 262 1.97 -19.24 -13.63
C SER A 262 0.68 -19.57 -12.88
N LEU A 263 0.77 -19.92 -11.61
CA LEU A 263 -0.36 -20.10 -10.72
C LEU A 263 -0.28 -19.08 -9.58
N PHE A 264 -1.28 -18.22 -9.48
CA PHE A 264 -1.45 -17.32 -8.33
C PHE A 264 -2.21 -18.04 -7.22
N THR A 265 -1.68 -17.97 -6.00
CA THR A 265 -2.33 -18.44 -4.78
C THR A 265 -2.16 -17.42 -3.66
N TYR A 266 -2.95 -17.55 -2.60
CA TYR A 266 -2.81 -16.73 -1.40
C TYR A 266 -3.09 -17.56 -0.15
N LYS A 267 -2.55 -17.13 0.98
CA LYS A 267 -2.83 -17.71 2.29
C LYS A 267 -3.04 -16.63 3.34
N GLY A 268 -4.09 -16.78 4.14
CA GLY A 268 -4.43 -15.83 5.20
C GLY A 268 -3.46 -15.89 6.37
N MET A 269 -2.97 -14.74 6.80
CA MET A 269 -2.12 -14.55 7.98
C MET A 269 -2.83 -13.68 9.01
N VAL A 270 -2.48 -13.88 10.28
CA VAL A 270 -2.96 -13.07 11.40
C VAL A 270 -1.80 -12.71 12.34
N ALA A 271 -1.65 -11.42 12.62
CA ALA A 271 -0.73 -10.92 13.63
C ALA A 271 -1.29 -11.19 15.03
N THR A 272 -0.42 -11.63 15.93
CA THR A 272 -0.72 -11.85 17.35
C THR A 272 0.35 -11.15 18.21
N PRO A 273 0.18 -11.08 19.54
CA PRO A 273 1.24 -10.60 20.42
C PRO A 273 2.57 -11.37 20.31
N ASN A 274 2.55 -12.60 19.76
CA ASN A 274 3.71 -13.48 19.67
C ASN A 274 4.24 -13.65 18.24
N GLY A 275 3.87 -12.75 17.33
CA GLY A 275 4.30 -12.76 15.93
C GLY A 275 3.19 -13.08 14.94
N LEU A 276 3.60 -13.23 13.69
CA LEU A 276 2.72 -13.54 12.56
C LEU A 276 2.45 -15.05 12.46
N HIS A 277 1.17 -15.42 12.35
CA HIS A 277 0.74 -16.80 12.26
C HIS A 277 -0.18 -17.04 11.07
N TRP A 278 -0.28 -18.29 10.62
CA TRP A 278 -1.35 -18.70 9.71
C TRP A 278 -2.71 -18.56 10.39
N MET A 279 -3.72 -18.15 9.61
CA MET A 279 -5.10 -18.27 10.05
C MET A 279 -5.44 -19.74 10.31
N SER A 280 -6.25 -20.00 11.34
CA SER A 280 -6.80 -21.34 11.58
C SER A 280 -7.62 -21.81 10.37
N GLU A 281 -7.92 -23.10 10.31
CA GLU A 281 -8.70 -23.67 9.21
C GLU A 281 -10.10 -23.02 9.10
N ASP A 282 -10.76 -22.78 10.24
CA ASP A 282 -12.06 -22.11 10.30
C ASP A 282 -11.95 -20.64 9.88
N ALA A 283 -10.96 -19.90 10.38
CA ALA A 283 -10.74 -18.51 9.96
C ALA A 283 -10.39 -18.40 8.46
N SER A 284 -9.71 -19.40 7.90
CA SER A 284 -9.41 -19.49 6.47
C SER A 284 -10.66 -19.77 5.63
N LYS A 285 -11.59 -20.59 6.13
CA LYS A 285 -12.91 -20.82 5.51
C LYS A 285 -13.76 -19.55 5.54
N ASP A 286 -13.77 -18.84 6.66
CA ASP A 286 -14.46 -17.56 6.81
C ASP A 286 -13.90 -16.51 5.86
N LEU A 287 -12.57 -16.36 5.80
CA LEU A 287 -11.91 -15.48 4.84
C LEU A 287 -12.28 -15.84 3.38
N SER A 288 -12.32 -17.13 3.05
CA SER A 288 -12.71 -17.58 1.70
C SER A 288 -14.15 -17.20 1.37
N ASN A 289 -15.06 -17.30 2.34
CA ASN A 289 -16.46 -16.88 2.17
C ASN A 289 -16.59 -15.35 2.05
N GLU A 290 -15.84 -14.59 2.85
CA GLU A 290 -15.76 -13.13 2.76
C GLU A 290 -15.29 -12.69 1.35
N LEU A 291 -14.21 -13.28 0.86
CA LEU A 291 -13.65 -12.98 -0.46
C LEU A 291 -14.62 -13.30 -1.60
N ARG A 292 -15.25 -14.47 -1.58
CA ARG A 292 -16.28 -14.85 -2.58
C ARG A 292 -17.47 -13.89 -2.57
N THR A 293 -17.92 -13.49 -1.37
CA THR A 293 -19.04 -12.55 -1.23
C THR A 293 -18.67 -11.19 -1.82
N ARG A 294 -17.44 -10.71 -1.55
CA ARG A 294 -16.95 -9.43 -2.08
C ARG A 294 -16.74 -9.48 -3.60
N GLU A 295 -16.22 -10.58 -4.12
CA GLU A 295 -16.07 -10.81 -5.56
C GLU A 295 -17.44 -10.76 -6.27
N GLN A 296 -18.44 -11.48 -5.76
CA GLN A 296 -19.80 -11.46 -6.31
C GLN A 296 -20.41 -10.07 -6.28
N LEU A 297 -20.29 -9.35 -5.15
CA LEU A 297 -20.80 -7.99 -5.02
C LEU A 297 -20.09 -7.03 -5.98
N SER A 298 -18.79 -7.24 -6.23
CA SER A 298 -17.98 -6.39 -7.10
C SER A 298 -18.35 -6.47 -8.58
N GLN A 299 -19.10 -7.50 -8.98
CA GLN A 299 -19.69 -7.60 -10.33
C GLN A 299 -20.94 -6.73 -10.49
N ASP A 300 -21.58 -6.30 -9.40
CA ASP A 300 -22.71 -5.37 -9.42
C ASP A 300 -22.25 -3.95 -9.08
N ARG A 301 -22.16 -3.09 -10.10
CA ARG A 301 -21.75 -1.70 -9.96
C ARG A 301 -22.64 -0.90 -8.99
N LEU A 302 -23.95 -1.17 -8.94
CA LEU A 302 -24.85 -0.47 -8.02
C LEU A 302 -24.63 -0.92 -6.58
N ALA A 303 -24.37 -2.22 -6.36
CA ALA A 303 -24.04 -2.73 -5.04
C ALA A 303 -22.73 -2.17 -4.51
N VAL A 304 -21.67 -2.12 -5.33
CA VAL A 304 -20.40 -1.48 -4.95
C VAL A 304 -20.59 0.00 -4.63
N GLN A 305 -21.35 0.72 -5.47
CA GLN A 305 -21.64 2.14 -5.23
C GLN A 305 -22.35 2.35 -3.89
N LYS A 306 -23.28 1.46 -3.52
CA LYS A 306 -24.00 1.54 -2.24
C LYS A 306 -23.07 1.34 -1.04
N GLU A 307 -22.16 0.36 -1.08
CA GLU A 307 -21.16 0.17 -0.02
C GLU A 307 -20.17 1.34 0.04
N TRP A 308 -19.78 1.89 -1.11
CA TRP A 308 -18.95 3.09 -1.21
C TRP A 308 -19.62 4.32 -0.60
N ASP A 309 -20.90 4.57 -0.90
CA ASP A 309 -21.65 5.71 -0.34
C ASP A 309 -21.82 5.58 1.17
N LYS A 310 -22.10 4.37 1.67
CA LYS A 310 -22.17 4.05 3.10
C LYS A 310 -20.83 4.31 3.80
N PHE A 311 -19.73 3.89 3.19
CA PHE A 311 -18.39 4.13 3.70
C PHE A 311 -18.05 5.62 3.73
N CYS A 312 -18.32 6.36 2.64
CA CYS A 312 -18.13 7.81 2.56
C CYS A 312 -18.96 8.56 3.60
N ALA A 313 -20.21 8.14 3.87
CA ALA A 313 -21.05 8.76 4.89
C ALA A 313 -20.45 8.62 6.31
N ASN A 314 -19.75 7.52 6.58
CA ASN A 314 -19.04 7.32 7.84
C ASN A 314 -17.76 8.17 7.91
N LEU A 315 -16.92 8.14 6.87
CA LEU A 315 -15.70 8.96 6.82
C LEU A 315 -16.00 10.47 6.82
N GLY A 316 -17.11 10.90 6.22
CA GLY A 316 -17.54 12.30 6.19
C GLY A 316 -17.72 12.91 7.59
N LYS A 317 -17.88 12.07 8.63
CA LYS A 317 -17.92 12.53 10.04
C LYS A 317 -16.60 13.12 10.53
N ILE A 318 -15.50 12.79 9.86
CA ILE A 318 -14.13 13.21 10.18
C ILE A 318 -13.56 14.08 9.05
N HIS A 319 -13.67 13.62 7.79
CA HIS A 319 -13.05 14.30 6.65
C HIS A 319 -13.67 15.67 6.36
N LEU A 320 -14.99 15.85 6.48
CA LEU A 320 -15.61 17.15 6.21
C LEU A 320 -15.19 18.20 7.26
N PRO A 321 -15.22 17.94 8.58
CA PRO A 321 -14.65 18.87 9.56
C PRO A 321 -13.17 19.17 9.34
N LEU A 322 -12.35 18.17 8.99
CA LEU A 322 -10.92 18.35 8.71
C LEU A 322 -10.70 19.28 7.51
N LEU A 323 -11.44 19.07 6.42
CA LEU A 323 -11.41 19.92 5.23
C LEU A 323 -11.72 21.39 5.56
N LEU A 324 -12.62 21.62 6.52
CA LEU A 324 -13.00 22.96 6.98
C LEU A 324 -12.09 23.52 8.08
N GLY A 325 -10.98 22.84 8.41
CA GLY A 325 -10.02 23.29 9.41
C GLY A 325 -10.54 23.26 10.86
N TRP A 326 -11.53 22.42 11.16
CA TRP A 326 -12.11 22.38 12.50
C TRP A 326 -11.12 21.81 13.53
N PRO A 327 -11.00 22.40 14.73
CA PRO A 327 -10.19 21.83 15.79
C PRO A 327 -10.78 20.51 16.29
N ARG A 328 -9.91 19.63 16.83
CA ARG A 328 -10.27 18.26 17.28
C ARG A 328 -11.52 18.19 18.15
N ILE A 329 -11.75 19.19 19.00
CA ILE A 329 -12.94 19.23 19.86
C ILE A 329 -14.25 19.37 19.07
N LEU A 330 -14.27 20.21 18.04
CA LEU A 330 -15.44 20.36 17.17
C LEU A 330 -15.66 19.13 16.30
N ILE A 331 -14.58 18.46 15.88
CA ILE A 331 -14.67 17.16 15.19
C ILE A 331 -15.30 16.11 16.11
N ALA A 332 -14.87 16.04 17.37
CA ALA A 332 -15.43 15.11 18.35
C ALA A 332 -16.92 15.37 18.60
N ILE A 333 -17.34 16.64 18.70
CA ILE A 333 -18.75 17.01 18.82
C ILE A 333 -19.52 16.66 17.53
N ASN A 334 -18.98 16.95 16.35
CA ASN A 334 -19.61 16.62 15.07
C ASN A 334 -19.88 15.11 14.94
N ARG A 335 -18.93 14.27 15.38
CA ARG A 335 -19.10 12.82 15.41
C ARG A 335 -20.25 12.40 16.32
N ARG A 336 -20.34 12.96 17.53
CA ARG A 336 -21.42 12.67 18.49
C ARG A 336 -22.80 13.10 17.98
N THR A 337 -22.85 14.18 17.21
CA THR A 337 -24.11 14.73 16.65
C THR A 337 -24.50 14.13 15.30
N GLY A 338 -23.77 13.13 14.79
CA GLY A 338 -24.07 12.49 13.51
C GLY A 338 -24.05 13.44 12.31
N ASN A 339 -23.09 14.37 12.27
CA ASN A 339 -22.96 15.42 11.25
C ASN A 339 -23.97 16.58 11.32
N SER A 340 -24.78 16.66 12.38
CA SER A 340 -25.75 17.77 12.47
C SER A 340 -25.06 19.13 12.61
N LEU A 341 -23.96 19.18 13.38
CA LEU A 341 -23.20 20.41 13.58
C LEU A 341 -22.60 20.94 12.26
N ILE A 342 -21.95 20.09 11.48
CA ILE A 342 -21.42 20.52 10.18
C ILE A 342 -22.53 20.86 9.18
N LYS A 343 -23.63 20.11 9.13
CA LYS A 343 -24.77 20.44 8.26
C LYS A 343 -25.40 21.79 8.58
N MET A 344 -25.43 22.18 9.86
CA MET A 344 -25.94 23.47 10.30
C MET A 344 -24.99 24.62 9.91
N LEU A 345 -23.69 24.44 10.15
CA LEU A 345 -22.67 25.48 9.91
C LEU A 345 -22.26 25.58 8.44
N TYR A 346 -22.53 24.54 7.65
CA TYR A 346 -22.09 24.40 6.28
C TYR A 346 -23.28 24.34 5.31
N GLY A 347 -23.83 25.52 5.04
CA GLY A 347 -25.01 25.68 4.18
C GLY A 347 -24.79 25.25 2.72
N ARG A 348 -25.89 25.13 1.97
CA ARG A 348 -25.91 24.64 0.59
C ARG A 348 -24.96 25.38 -0.36
N LEU A 349 -24.85 26.70 -0.22
CA LEU A 349 -23.96 27.52 -1.04
C LEU A 349 -22.48 27.18 -0.78
N ALA A 350 -22.07 27.12 0.49
CA ALA A 350 -20.71 26.76 0.87
C ALA A 350 -20.36 25.34 0.41
N HIS A 351 -21.29 24.40 0.56
CA HIS A 351 -21.16 23.04 0.04
C HIS A 351 -20.91 23.02 -1.48
N ASN A 352 -21.75 23.69 -2.26
CA ASN A 352 -21.61 23.73 -3.72
C ASN A 352 -20.27 24.36 -4.14
N ASN A 353 -19.87 25.45 -3.49
CA ASN A 353 -18.61 26.14 -3.81
C ASN A 353 -17.40 25.24 -3.54
N THR A 354 -17.30 24.65 -2.35
CA THR A 354 -16.16 23.78 -2.02
C THR A 354 -16.16 22.49 -2.84
N HIS A 355 -17.33 21.90 -3.10
CA HIS A 355 -17.40 20.74 -3.99
C HIS A 355 -16.91 21.10 -5.39
N ASN A 356 -17.25 22.28 -5.91
CA ASN A 356 -16.73 22.76 -7.19
C ASN A 356 -15.22 23.04 -7.17
N LEU A 357 -14.68 23.56 -6.07
CA LEU A 357 -13.23 23.76 -5.90
C LEU A 357 -12.46 22.44 -5.96
N ILE A 358 -13.01 21.35 -5.41
CA ILE A 358 -12.36 20.04 -5.40
C ILE A 358 -12.56 19.30 -6.74
N ARG A 359 -13.77 19.37 -7.30
CA ARG A 359 -14.16 18.61 -8.49
C ARG A 359 -13.57 19.18 -9.77
N CYS A 360 -13.53 20.51 -9.91
CA CYS A 360 -12.98 21.16 -11.08
C CYS A 360 -11.45 21.07 -11.03
N GLU A 361 -10.83 20.46 -12.04
CA GLU A 361 -9.38 20.25 -12.11
C GLU A 361 -8.61 21.57 -12.01
N ALA A 362 -9.03 22.60 -12.75
CA ALA A 362 -8.39 23.91 -12.73
C ALA A 362 -8.49 24.59 -11.35
N HIS A 363 -9.63 24.48 -10.67
CA HIS A 363 -9.74 25.03 -9.31
C HIS A 363 -8.91 24.24 -8.30
N ARG A 364 -8.91 22.90 -8.41
CA ARG A 364 -8.13 22.03 -7.53
C ARG A 364 -6.64 22.33 -7.65
N GLU A 365 -6.11 22.45 -8.86
CA GLU A 365 -4.72 22.81 -9.13
C GLU A 365 -4.36 24.16 -8.48
N VAL A 366 -5.21 25.18 -8.62
CA VAL A 366 -5.00 26.48 -7.99
C VAL A 366 -4.97 26.35 -6.46
N ILE A 367 -5.93 25.62 -5.86
CA ILE A 367 -6.01 25.43 -4.40
C ILE A 367 -4.80 24.65 -3.88
N GLU A 368 -4.39 23.57 -4.54
CA GLU A 368 -3.19 22.80 -4.18
C GLU A 368 -1.93 23.68 -4.21
N ASN A 369 -1.75 24.47 -5.27
CA ASN A 369 -0.64 25.41 -5.37
C ASN A 369 -0.66 26.45 -4.24
N LEU A 370 -1.83 27.03 -3.92
CA LEU A 370 -1.97 27.99 -2.82
C LEU A 370 -1.63 27.36 -1.46
N LEU A 371 -2.11 26.14 -1.19
CA LEU A 371 -1.86 25.43 0.07
C LEU A 371 -0.43 24.89 0.19
N SER A 372 0.26 24.65 -0.93
CA SER A 372 1.66 24.21 -0.94
C SER A 372 2.65 25.30 -0.53
N LYS A 373 2.26 26.57 -0.65
CA LYS A 373 3.07 27.71 -0.24
C LYS A 373 3.01 27.84 1.28
N LYS A 374 4.17 28.00 1.91
CA LYS A 374 4.35 28.05 3.37
C LYS A 374 3.70 29.25 4.07
N ASP A 375 2.81 29.99 3.41
CA ASP A 375 2.29 31.29 3.86
C ASP A 375 1.17 31.17 4.92
N PHE A 376 0.95 29.98 5.47
CA PHE A 376 -0.05 29.72 6.53
C PHE A 376 0.57 29.41 7.91
N SER A 377 1.89 29.62 8.08
CA SER A 377 2.57 29.42 9.37
C SER A 377 2.44 30.62 10.31
#